data_AF-A0A0S8I869-F1
#
_entry.id   AF-A0A0S8I869-F1
#
_cell.length_a   1.000
_cell.length_b   1.000
_cell.length_c   1.000
_cell.angle_alpha   90.00
_cell.angle_beta   90.00
_cell.angle_gamma   90.00
#
_symmetry.space_group_name_H-M   'P 1'
#
loop_
_entity.id
_entity.type
_entity.pdbx_description
1 polymer ?
#
loop_
_entity_poly.entity_id
_entity_poly.type
_entity_poly.pdbx_seq_one_letter_code
_entity_poly.pdbx_strand_id
1 'polypeptide(L)'
;MGMLVRALYDHLKEIAWALFLILFLLACLFVIFGRELGFDSVLWVCLGFAAIVLGLFGMLILGELIWIAIGKVWRRLFLKKE
;
A
#
# COMPACT_ATOMS: atom_id res chain seq x y z
N MET A 1 -3.44 23.02 -8.71
CA MET A 1 -3.64 21.55 -8.65
C MET A 1 -2.35 20.73 -8.52
N GLY A 2 -1.18 21.25 -8.93
CA GLY A 2 0.07 20.45 -8.97
C GLY A 2 0.66 20.00 -7.63
N MET A 3 0.59 20.80 -6.56
CA MET A 3 1.23 20.43 -5.27
C MET A 3 0.54 19.27 -4.54
N LEU A 4 -0.80 19.24 -4.54
CA LEU A 4 -1.58 18.19 -3.85
C LEU A 4 -1.43 16.82 -4.55
N VAL A 5 -1.33 16.82 -5.88
CA VAL A 5 -1.10 15.60 -6.66
C VAL A 5 0.34 15.11 -6.49
N ARG A 6 1.33 16.02 -6.38
CA ARG A 6 2.71 15.65 -6.07
C ARG A 6 2.86 15.06 -4.67
N ALA A 7 2.27 15.69 -3.65
CA ALA A 7 2.31 15.17 -2.29
C ALA A 7 1.68 13.77 -2.19
N LEU A 8 0.55 13.55 -2.88
CA LEU A 8 -0.05 12.23 -2.96
C LEU A 8 0.85 11.23 -3.68
N TYR A 9 1.47 11.64 -4.79
CA TYR A 9 2.36 10.77 -5.55
C TYR A 9 3.60 10.37 -4.74
N ASP A 10 4.18 11.30 -3.99
CA ASP A 10 5.32 11.02 -3.11
C ASP A 10 4.94 10.07 -1.98
N HIS A 11 3.78 10.26 -1.34
CA HIS A 11 3.26 9.31 -0.34
C HIS A 11 2.96 7.94 -0.93
N LEU A 12 2.33 7.89 -2.11
CA LEU A 12 2.03 6.62 -2.79
C LEU A 12 3.32 5.88 -3.19
N LYS A 13 4.36 6.63 -3.57
CA LYS A 13 5.68 6.10 -3.90
C LYS A 13 6.40 5.56 -2.66
N GLU A 14 6.33 6.25 -1.52
CA GLU A 14 6.84 5.73 -0.24
C GLU A 14 6.12 4.44 0.17
N ILE A 15 4.79 4.42 0.06
CA ILE A 15 3.98 3.23 0.31
C ILE A 15 4.41 2.07 -0.60
N ALA A 16 4.61 2.32 -1.89
CA ALA A 16 5.05 1.31 -2.84
C ALA A 16 6.45 0.78 -2.50
N TRP A 17 7.37 1.66 -2.08
CA TRP A 17 8.70 1.27 -1.62
C TRP A 17 8.67 0.41 -0.35
N ALA A 18 7.84 0.79 0.62
CA ALA A 18 7.65 0.00 1.84
C ALA A 18 7.10 -1.39 1.51
N LEU A 19 6.11 -1.47 0.62
CA LEU A 19 5.50 -2.73 0.18
C LEU A 19 6.51 -3.62 -0.55
N PHE A 20 7.33 -3.03 -1.42
CA PHE A 20 8.43 -3.73 -2.09
C PHE A 20 9.44 -4.31 -1.09
N LEU A 21 9.87 -3.52 -0.10
CA LEU A 21 10.80 -3.97 0.94
C LEU A 21 10.22 -5.13 1.77
N ILE A 22 8.94 -5.03 2.15
CA ILE A 22 8.28 -6.09 2.93
C ILE A 22 8.20 -7.39 2.14
N LEU A 23 7.79 -7.33 0.86
CA LEU A 23 7.75 -8.52 0.01
C LEU A 23 9.14 -9.10 -0.25
N PHE A 24 10.15 -8.25 -0.43
CA PHE A 24 11.54 -8.68 -0.56
C PHE A 24 12.02 -9.43 0.69
N LEU A 25 11.74 -8.88 1.87
CA LEU A 25 12.09 -9.50 3.15
C LEU A 25 11.37 -10.84 3.33
N LEU A 26 10.10 -10.92 2.90
CA LEU A 26 9.31 -12.15 2.93
C LEU A 26 9.86 -13.22 1.97
N ALA A 27 10.35 -12.81 0.79
CA ALA A 27 11.03 -13.71 -0.14
C ALA A 27 12.37 -14.21 0.42
N CYS A 28 13.15 -13.36 1.09
CA CYS A 28 14.36 -13.79 1.79
C CYS A 28 14.04 -14.80 2.89
N LEU A 29 13.00 -14.55 3.70
CA LEU A 29 12.52 -15.49 4.72
C LEU A 29 12.09 -16.82 4.10
N PHE A 30 11.38 -16.80 2.98
CA PHE A 30 11.01 -18.00 2.25
C PHE A 30 12.22 -18.84 1.82
N VAL A 31 13.28 -18.20 1.32
CA VAL A 31 14.50 -18.92 0.90
C VAL A 31 15.25 -19.50 2.11
N ILE A 32 15.35 -18.75 3.20
CA ILE A 32 16.05 -19.19 4.42
C ILE A 32 15.30 -20.35 5.07
N PHE A 33 14.01 -20.15 5.38
CA PHE A 33 13.19 -21.12 6.10
C PHE A 33 12.68 -22.26 5.23
N GLY A 34 12.45 -22.03 3.94
CA GLY A 34 12.00 -23.08 3.01
C GLY A 34 13.01 -24.22 2.89
N ARG A 35 14.30 -23.92 3.06
CA ARG A 35 15.37 -24.93 3.07
C ARG A 35 15.37 -25.79 4.34
N GLU A 36 14.88 -25.28 5.47
CA GLU A 36 14.93 -25.97 6.77
C GLU A 36 13.59 -26.60 7.18
N LEU A 37 12.46 -25.93 6.89
CA LEU A 37 11.12 -26.31 7.36
C LEU A 37 10.24 -26.96 6.28
N GLY A 38 10.73 -27.04 5.04
CA GLY A 38 9.98 -27.53 3.90
C GLY A 38 9.22 -26.41 3.17
N PHE A 39 9.42 -26.33 1.85
CA PHE A 39 8.93 -25.23 1.04
C PHE A 39 7.41 -25.07 1.05
N ASP A 40 6.64 -26.16 1.08
CA ASP A 40 5.16 -26.08 1.02
C ASP A 40 4.57 -25.31 2.21
N SER A 41 4.98 -25.64 3.43
CA SER A 41 4.48 -24.99 4.65
C SER A 41 4.83 -23.51 4.70
N VAL A 42 6.07 -23.17 4.33
CA VAL A 42 6.55 -21.78 4.34
C VAL A 42 5.89 -20.96 3.23
N LEU A 43 5.59 -21.57 2.08
CA LEU A 43 4.91 -20.92 0.97
C LEU A 43 3.51 -20.43 1.37
N TRP A 44 2.72 -21.27 2.05
CA TRP A 44 1.38 -20.89 2.52
C TRP A 44 1.43 -19.76 3.55
N VAL A 45 2.39 -19.79 4.48
CA VAL A 45 2.57 -18.70 5.47
C VAL A 45 2.98 -17.40 4.79
N CYS A 46 3.94 -17.45 3.85
CA CYS A 46 4.36 -16.27 3.08
C CYS A 46 3.22 -15.71 2.23
N LEU A 47 2.43 -16.55 1.56
CA LEU A 47 1.25 -16.10 0.81
C LEU A 47 0.20 -15.45 1.72
N GLY A 48 -0.09 -16.07 2.86
CA GLY A 48 -1.02 -15.51 3.85
C GLY A 48 -0.58 -14.14 4.36
N PHE A 49 0.71 -14.01 4.70
CA PHE A 49 1.27 -12.74 5.17
C PHE A 49 1.27 -11.67 4.06
N ALA A 50 1.64 -12.03 2.83
CA ALA A 50 1.59 -11.13 1.69
C ALA A 50 0.17 -10.61 1.41
N ALA A 51 -0.85 -11.47 1.51
CA ALA A 51 -2.24 -11.08 1.35
C ALA A 51 -2.69 -10.07 2.42
N ILE A 52 -2.31 -10.27 3.69
CA ILE A 52 -2.62 -9.33 4.78
C ILE A 52 -1.95 -7.97 4.53
N VAL A 53 -0.67 -7.97 4.17
CA VAL A 53 0.09 -6.75 3.88
C VAL A 53 -0.53 -5.99 2.69
N LEU A 54 -0.84 -6.68 1.59
CA LEU A 54 -1.52 -6.09 0.45
C LEU A 54 -2.89 -5.52 0.81
N GLY A 55 -3.65 -6.22 1.66
CA GLY A 55 -4.95 -5.74 2.14
C GLY A 55 -4.83 -4.45 2.96
N LEU A 56 -3.89 -4.39 3.91
CA LEU A 56 -3.65 -3.21 4.74
C LEU A 56 -3.23 -2.00 3.91
N PHE A 57 -2.24 -2.18 3.04
CA PHE A 57 -1.78 -1.10 2.17
C PHE A 57 -2.84 -0.68 1.15
N GLY A 58 -3.63 -1.63 0.62
CA GLY A 58 -4.76 -1.33 -0.24
C GLY A 58 -5.80 -0.45 0.45
N MET A 59 -6.13 -0.75 1.71
CA MET A 59 -7.06 0.07 2.51
C MET A 59 -6.50 1.49 2.76
N LEU A 60 -5.21 1.62 3.07
CA LEU A 60 -4.56 2.92 3.25
C LEU A 60 -4.63 3.77 1.97
N ILE A 61 -4.32 3.17 0.82
CA ILE A 61 -4.38 3.84 -0.48
C ILE A 61 -5.82 4.28 -0.80
N LEU A 62 -6.80 3.41 -0.56
CA LEU A 62 -8.22 3.71 -0.74
C LEU A 62 -8.67 4.87 0.17
N GLY A 63 -8.25 4.87 1.43
CA GLY A 63 -8.53 5.94 2.39
C GLY A 63 -8.03 7.30 1.91
N GLU A 64 -6.76 7.35 1.48
CA GLU A 64 -6.14 8.56 0.89
C GLU A 64 -6.89 9.06 -0.36
N LEU A 65 -7.23 8.14 -1.27
CA LEU A 65 -8.01 8.46 -2.47
C LEU A 65 -9.39 9.04 -2.15
N ILE A 66 -10.10 8.43 -1.19
CA ILE A 66 -11.41 8.91 -0.72
C ILE A 66 -11.27 10.30 -0.09
N TRP A 67 -10.26 10.50 0.75
CA TRP A 67 -10.00 11.80 1.39
C TRP A 67 -9.78 12.91 0.37
N ILE A 68 -9.01 12.64 -0.68
CA ILE A 68 -8.78 13.60 -1.78
C ILE A 68 -10.05 13.84 -2.59
N ALA A 69 -10.84 12.80 -2.84
CA ALA A 69 -12.11 12.94 -3.55
C ALA A 69 -13.08 13.84 -2.77
N ILE A 70 -13.21 13.62 -1.46
CA ILE A 70 -14.01 14.46 -0.55
C ILE A 70 -13.49 15.90 -0.56
N GLY A 71 -12.17 16.09 -0.42
CA GLY A 71 -11.55 17.41 -0.45
C GLY A 71 -11.77 18.15 -1.79
N LYS A 72 -11.79 17.44 -2.92
CA LYS A 72 -12.11 18.03 -4.24
C LYS A 72 -13.59 18.38 -4.37
N VAL A 73 -14.50 17.56 -3.83
CA VAL A 73 -15.95 17.81 -3.85
C VAL A 73 -16.30 19.01 -2.97
N TRP A 74 -15.75 19.06 -1.76
CA TRP A 74 -15.96 20.18 -0.82
C TRP A 74 -15.49 21.51 -1.41
N ARG A 75 -14.31 21.52 -2.03
CA ARG A 75 -13.76 22.73 -2.67
C ARG A 75 -14.61 23.21 -3.85
N ARG A 76 -15.19 22.29 -4.64
CA ARG A 76 -16.11 22.63 -5.72
C ARG A 76 -17.46 23.14 -5.22
N LEU A 77 -17.96 22.65 -4.09
CA LEU A 77 -19.21 23.11 -3.49
C LEU A 77 -19.06 24.50 -2.85
N PHE A 78 -17.92 24.79 -2.22
CA PHE A 78 -17.68 26.08 -1.56
C PHE A 78 -17.24 27.21 -2.50
N LEU A 79 -16.51 26.92 -3.58
CA LEU A 79 -16.06 27.95 -4.55
C LEU A 79 -17.12 28.37 -5.58
N LYS A 80 -18.31 27.74 -5.60
CA LYS A 80 -19.40 28.14 -6.51
C LYS A 80 -20.32 29.22 -5.90
N LYS A 81 -19.97 29.75 -4.72
CA LYS A 81 -20.83 30.67 -3.95
C LYS A 81 -20.32 32.12 -3.88
N GLU A 82 -19.22 32.43 -4.56
CA GLU A 82 -18.77 33.80 -4.89
C GLU A 82 -18.89 34.01 -6.40
#